data_AF-A0A8T5PS18-F1
#
_entry.id   AF-A0A8T5PS18-F1
#
_cell.length_a   1.000
_cell.length_b   1.000
_cell.length_c   1.000
_cell.angle_alpha   90.00
_cell.angle_beta   90.00
_cell.angle_gamma   90.00
#
_symmetry.space_group_name_H-M   'P 1'
#
loop_
_entity.id
_entity.type
_entity.pdbx_description
1 polymer ?
#
loop_
_entity_poly.entity_id
_entity_poly.type
_entity_poly.pdbx_seq_one_letter_code
_entity_poly.pdbx_strand_id
1 'polypeptide(L)' 'MVKIQKLTSGQLVITIPKVIAEYEGLEKGMDLDFKKHEKGFLLKFKKK' A
#
# COMPACT_ATOMS: atom_id res chain seq x y z
N MET A 1 -12.16 -3.69 -4.11
CA MET A 1 -12.07 -2.33 -4.67
C MET A 1 -10.84 -1.62 -4.13
N VAL A 2 -9.92 -1.19 -4.99
CA VAL A 2 -8.77 -0.37 -4.60
C VAL A 2 -9.11 1.08 -4.88
N LYS A 3 -8.91 1.98 -3.90
CA LYS A 3 -9.23 3.42 -4.05
C LYS A 3 -7.99 4.25 -3.81
N ILE A 4 -7.72 5.20 -4.69
CA ILE A 4 -6.67 6.20 -4.52
C ILE A 4 -7.32 7.52 -4.13
N GLN A 5 -6.87 8.11 -3.03
CA GLN A 5 -7.35 9.40 -2.54
C GLN A 5 -6.16 10.30 -2.22
N LYS A 6 -6.18 11.54 -2.71
CA LYS A 6 -5.20 12.55 -2.34
C LYS A 6 -5.83 13.43 -1.26
N LEU A 7 -5.25 13.41 -0.07
CA LEU A 7 -5.68 14.25 1.04
C LEU A 7 -5.20 15.70 0.82
N THR A 8 -5.91 16.65 1.41
CA THR A 8 -5.57 18.07 1.38
C THR A 8 -4.23 18.39 2.03
N SER A 9 -3.75 17.51 2.92
CA SER A 9 -2.41 17.56 3.52
C SER A 9 -1.27 17.21 2.54
N GLY A 10 -1.58 16.82 1.31
CA GLY A 10 -0.61 16.36 0.31
C GLY A 10 -0.31 14.86 0.37
N GLN A 11 -0.88 14.13 1.34
CA GLN A 11 -0.69 12.69 1.48
C GLN A 11 -1.54 11.90 0.47
N LEU A 12 -0.94 10.88 -0.15
CA LEU A 12 -1.64 9.92 -1.01
C LEU A 12 -2.04 8.70 -0.17
N VAL A 13 -3.33 8.37 -0.15
CA VAL A 13 -3.89 7.21 0.54
C VAL A 13 -4.36 6.20 -0.49
N ILE A 14 -3.87 4.97 -0.36
CA ILE A 14 -4.32 3.82 -1.16
C ILE A 14 -5.08 2.89 -0.23
N THR A 15 -6.37 2.70 -0.51
CA THR A 15 -7.20 1.75 0.21
C THR A 15 -7.08 0.38 -0.46
N ILE A 16 -6.61 -0.61 0.30
CA ILE A 16 -6.48 -2.00 -0.14
C ILE A 16 -7.64 -2.81 0.47
N PRO A 17 -8.32 -3.67 -0.30
CA PRO A 17 -9.32 -4.60 0.24
C PRO A 17 -8.79 -5.46 1.37
N LYS A 18 -9.62 -5.70 2.39
CA LYS A 18 -9.26 -6.51 3.56
C LYS A 18 -8.72 -7.90 3.19
N VAL A 19 -9.34 -8.57 2.22
CA VAL A 19 -8.92 -9.92 1.77
C VAL A 19 -7.48 -9.94 1.23
N ILE A 20 -7.09 -8.90 0.48
CA ILE A 20 -5.72 -8.78 -0.05
C ILE A 20 -4.76 -8.44 1.09
N ALA A 21 -5.18 -7.55 1.99
CA ALA A 21 -4.36 -7.20 3.15
C ALA A 21 -4.08 -8.42 4.02
N GLU A 22 -5.07 -9.25 4.31
CA GLU A 22 -4.90 -10.49 5.10
C GLU A 22 -4.05 -11.52 4.36
N TYR A 23 -4.26 -11.70 3.06
CA TYR A 23 -3.46 -12.63 2.24
C TYR A 23 -1.97 -12.23 2.19
N GLU A 24 -1.69 -10.94 2.05
CA GLU A 24 -0.33 -10.41 2.03
C GLU A 24 0.27 -10.18 3.43
N GLY A 25 -0.51 -10.34 4.50
CA GLY A 25 -0.08 -10.12 5.89
C GLY A 25 0.11 -8.64 6.25
N LEU A 26 -0.67 -7.75 5.65
CA LEU A 26 -0.64 -6.30 5.91
C LEU A 26 -1.35 -5.95 7.22
N GLU A 27 -0.60 -5.36 8.13
CA GLU A 27 -1.10 -4.91 9.42
C GLU A 27 -1.07 -3.39 9.55
N LYS A 28 -1.95 -2.85 10.40
CA LYS A 28 -2.00 -1.41 10.67
C LYS A 28 -0.68 -0.97 11.33
N GLY A 29 -0.04 0.05 10.77
CA GLY A 29 1.23 0.59 11.29
C GLY A 29 2.47 -0.10 10.74
N MET A 30 2.32 -1.01 9.78
CA MET A 30 3.44 -1.63 9.07
C MET A 30 4.10 -0.62 8.12
N ASP A 31 5.44 -0.55 8.17
CA ASP A 31 6.23 0.19 7.20
C ASP A 31 6.41 -0.60 5.90
N LEU A 32 6.19 0.06 4.76
CA LEU A 32 6.27 -0.52 3.44
C LEU A 32 7.35 0.15 2.61
N ASP A 33 8.23 -0.66 2.00
CA ASP A 33 9.20 -0.15 1.05
C ASP A 33 8.53 0.01 -0.32
N PHE A 34 8.62 1.21 -0.87
CA PHE A 34 8.10 1.55 -2.18
C PHE A 34 9.22 1.53 -3.22
N LYS A 35 9.01 0.82 -4.33
CA LYS A 35 9.89 0.90 -5.50
C LYS A 35 9.11 1.26 -6.76
N LYS A 36 9.59 2.26 -7.49
CA LYS A 36 9.03 2.63 -8.81
C LYS A 36 9.34 1.53 -9.82
N HIS A 37 8.31 1.10 -10.56
CA HIS A 37 8.42 0.16 -11.67
C HIS A 37 7.90 0.85 -12.95
N GLU A 38 8.28 0.37 -14.13
CA GLU A 38 8.04 1.03 -15.42
C GLU A 38 6.56 1.36 -15.69
N LYS A 39 5.63 0.59 -15.12
CA LYS A 39 4.18 0.75 -15.30
C LYS A 39 3.40 0.89 -13.99
N GLY A 40 4.08 1.10 -12.86
CA GLY A 40 3.41 1.16 -11.57
C GLY A 40 4.34 1.21 -10.37
N PHE A 41 3.81 0.80 -9.22
CA PHE A 41 4.53 0.79 -7.96
C PHE A 41 4.56 -0.62 -7.40
N LEU A 42 5.75 -1.07 -7.00
CA LEU A 42 5.93 -2.29 -6.25
C LEU A 42 6.02 -1.93 -4.77
N LEU A 43 5.03 -2.40 -4.01
CA LEU A 43 5.08 -2.40 -2.56
C LEU A 43 5.79 -3.69 -2.14
N LYS A 44 6.95 -3.55 -1.49
CA LYS A 44 7.68 -4.69 -0.93
C LYS A 44 7.55 -4.67 0.59
N PHE A 45 7.10 -5.80 1.13
CA PHE A 45 7.05 -6.05 2.57
C PHE A 45 8.41 -6.58 3.01
N LYS A 46 8.97 -6.04 4.10
CA LYS A 46 10.03 -6.75 4.84
C LYS A 46 9.36 -7.83 5.67
N LYS A 47 9.32 -9.06 5.15
CA LYS A 47 9.09 -10.22 6.03
C LYS A 47 10.30 -10.32 6.95
N LYS A 48 10.05 -10.15 8.25
CA LYS A 48 11.05 -10.31 9.30
C LYS A 48 11.34 -11.79 9.51
#